data_AF-A0A257WTA7-F1
#
_entry.id   AF-A0A257WTA7-F1
#
_cell.length_a   1.000
_cell.length_b   1.000
_cell.length_c   1.000
_cell.angle_alpha   90.00
_cell.angle_beta   90.00
_cell.angle_gamma   90.00
#
_symmetry.space_group_name_H-M   'P 1'
#
loop_
_entity.id
_entity.type
_entity.pdbx_description
1 polymer ?
#
loop_
_entity_poly.entity_id
_entity_poly.type
_entity_poly.pdbx_seq_one_letter_code
_entity_poly.pdbx_strand_id
1 'polypeptide(L)'
;PTAAASAQAADGSLKTGYDDWRSWLPMDSAIAVPCASVTPLTPFTRATAREAGWQWRIPLQHRTGNGHVFCSDYIDAAQATDVLMRNLDGAPLADPRQLTFTTGRRKRFWNRNVVAMGLASGFMEPLESTSIHLVQSALSRLIALFPNADFNTVEIDEYNRQTALEYEYIRDFLVLHYKATTREDTPFWRACKAMEIPDTLKARIELFAQSGRIFSKEDDLFKEASWVQVLIGQGVLPGAAHPLTGVVTDQQLDEYMANIRQIMGRAVEALPDHADFIARQCAAASRPAA
;
A
#
# COMPACT_ATOMS: atom_id res chain seq x y z
N PRO A 1 -22.57 1.75 3.04
CA PRO A 1 -22.33 0.41 2.43
C PRO A 1 -21.04 -0.17 2.99
N THR A 2 -21.19 -1.04 3.98
CA THR A 2 -20.11 -1.73 4.68
C THR A 2 -19.34 -2.64 3.71
N ALA A 3 -18.03 -2.81 3.91
CA ALA A 3 -17.24 -3.80 3.17
C ALA A 3 -17.77 -5.25 3.35
N ALA A 4 -18.72 -5.45 4.26
CA ALA A 4 -19.48 -6.69 4.45
C ALA A 4 -20.36 -7.08 3.23
N ALA A 5 -20.65 -6.18 2.29
CA ALA A 5 -21.57 -6.46 1.19
C ALA A 5 -21.00 -7.35 0.06
N SER A 6 -19.68 -7.55 -0.05
CA SER A 6 -19.05 -8.20 -1.23
C SER A 6 -18.76 -9.69 -1.10
N ALA A 7 -19.23 -10.37 -0.04
CA ALA A 7 -18.88 -11.78 0.22
C ALA A 7 -20.00 -12.80 -0.02
N GLN A 8 -21.20 -12.40 -0.45
CA GLN A 8 -22.37 -13.29 -0.47
C GLN A 8 -22.23 -14.52 -1.38
N ALA A 9 -21.55 -14.42 -2.53
CA ALA A 9 -21.41 -15.55 -3.45
C ALA A 9 -20.31 -16.56 -3.07
N ALA A 10 -19.17 -16.08 -2.54
CA ALA A 10 -18.01 -16.93 -2.26
C ALA A 10 -18.05 -17.59 -0.87
N ASP A 11 -18.67 -16.93 0.11
CA ASP A 11 -18.71 -17.44 1.50
C ASP A 11 -19.99 -18.24 1.78
N GLY A 12 -21.15 -17.74 1.34
CA GLY A 12 -22.45 -18.35 1.65
C GLY A 12 -22.66 -19.72 1.03
N SER A 13 -22.12 -19.96 -0.18
CA SER A 13 -22.40 -21.16 -0.97
C SER A 13 -21.24 -22.16 -1.02
N LEU A 14 -20.00 -21.69 -1.09
CA LEU A 14 -18.81 -22.53 -1.28
C LEU A 14 -17.93 -22.67 -0.02
N LYS A 15 -18.20 -21.92 1.05
CA LYS A 15 -17.52 -21.99 2.35
C LYS A 15 -15.98 -22.00 2.24
N THR A 16 -15.45 -21.11 1.43
CA THR A 16 -14.01 -21.06 1.10
C THR A 16 -13.13 -20.63 2.28
N GLY A 17 -13.71 -20.05 3.34
CA GLY A 17 -12.97 -19.56 4.51
C GLY A 17 -12.19 -18.28 4.24
N TYR A 18 -11.52 -17.79 5.29
CA TYR A 18 -10.75 -16.54 5.27
C TYR A 18 -9.54 -16.69 6.21
N ASP A 19 -8.37 -16.22 5.76
CA ASP A 19 -7.16 -16.09 6.56
C ASP A 19 -7.10 -14.66 7.09
N ASP A 20 -7.32 -14.51 8.40
CA ASP A 20 -7.25 -13.24 9.11
C ASP A 20 -5.78 -12.88 9.37
N TRP A 21 -5.38 -11.68 8.95
CA TRP A 21 -4.00 -11.18 9.06
C TRP A 21 -3.87 -10.02 10.06
N ARG A 22 -4.89 -9.76 10.90
CA ARG A 22 -4.85 -8.66 11.88
C ARG A 22 -3.74 -8.78 12.91
N SER A 23 -3.18 -9.99 13.13
CA SER A 23 -1.98 -10.17 13.96
C SER A 23 -0.74 -9.48 13.40
N TRP A 24 -0.70 -9.18 12.10
CA TRP A 24 0.39 -8.46 11.43
C TRP A 24 -0.02 -7.08 10.92
N LEU A 25 -1.28 -6.92 10.51
CA LEU A 25 -1.83 -5.68 9.97
C LEU A 25 -3.08 -5.31 10.79
N PRO A 26 -2.91 -4.67 11.97
CA PRO A 26 -3.94 -4.53 12.99
C PRO A 26 -5.04 -3.51 12.64
N MET A 27 -4.90 -2.77 11.54
CA MET A 27 -5.93 -1.85 11.09
C MET A 27 -7.23 -2.60 10.77
N ASP A 28 -8.35 -2.04 11.21
CA ASP A 28 -9.69 -2.62 11.03
C ASP A 28 -10.77 -1.60 10.66
N SER A 29 -10.44 -0.31 10.73
CA SER A 29 -11.39 0.78 10.59
C SER A 29 -10.80 1.94 9.81
N ALA A 30 -11.66 2.69 9.14
CA ALA A 30 -11.29 3.96 8.52
C ALA A 30 -12.43 4.98 8.57
N ILE A 31 -12.09 6.26 8.71
CA ILE A 31 -12.98 7.39 8.43
C ILE A 31 -12.54 8.03 7.11
N ALA A 32 -13.46 8.28 6.18
CA ALA A 32 -13.17 8.92 4.91
C ALA A 32 -14.00 10.20 4.71
N VAL A 33 -13.37 11.27 4.23
CA VAL A 33 -14.03 12.55 3.95
C VAL A 33 -13.35 13.29 2.80
N PRO A 34 -14.08 13.73 1.76
CA PRO A 34 -13.54 14.65 0.76
C PRO A 34 -13.51 16.08 1.30
N CYS A 35 -12.50 16.86 0.91
CA CYS A 35 -12.45 18.30 1.17
C CYS A 35 -12.19 19.11 -0.10
N ALA A 36 -12.43 20.41 -0.04
CA ALA A 36 -12.05 21.35 -1.09
C ALA A 36 -10.54 21.23 -1.39
N SER A 37 -10.17 21.32 -2.68
CA SER A 37 -8.75 21.34 -3.07
C SER A 37 -8.07 22.62 -2.62
N VAL A 38 -6.78 22.52 -2.37
CA VAL A 38 -5.88 23.66 -2.13
C VAL A 38 -4.81 23.74 -3.21
N THR A 39 -4.25 24.92 -3.41
CA THR A 39 -3.10 25.16 -4.26
C THR A 39 -1.81 25.31 -3.42
N PRO A 40 -0.65 24.88 -3.95
CA PRO A 40 -0.46 24.16 -5.22
C PRO A 40 -0.91 22.68 -5.15
N LEU A 41 -1.24 22.10 -6.31
CA LEU A 41 -1.54 20.67 -6.42
C LEU A 41 -0.25 19.84 -6.26
N THR A 42 -0.23 18.91 -5.31
CA THR A 42 0.93 18.03 -5.06
C THR A 42 0.86 16.77 -5.94
N PRO A 43 1.95 16.38 -6.64
CA PRO A 43 1.98 15.20 -7.51
C PRO A 43 2.27 13.89 -6.74
N PHE A 44 1.75 13.74 -5.53
CA PHE A 44 1.97 12.56 -4.69
C PHE A 44 0.81 12.33 -3.72
N THR A 45 0.62 11.07 -3.35
CA THR A 45 -0.20 10.67 -2.19
C THR A 45 0.61 10.89 -0.92
N ARG A 46 -0.03 11.41 0.13
CA ARG A 46 0.60 11.53 1.45
C ARG A 46 -0.02 10.53 2.41
N ALA A 47 0.81 9.69 3.02
CA ALA A 47 0.47 8.85 4.16
C ALA A 47 1.14 9.44 5.41
N THR A 48 0.34 9.88 6.39
CA THR A 48 0.84 10.52 7.63
C THR A 48 0.54 9.62 8.81
N ALA A 49 1.57 9.08 9.46
CA ALA A 49 1.42 8.30 10.68
C ALA A 49 0.78 9.11 11.81
N ARG A 50 -0.24 8.54 12.46
CA ARG A 50 -0.98 9.11 13.60
C ARG A 50 -0.76 8.26 14.86
N GLU A 51 -1.52 8.52 15.92
CA GLU A 51 -1.31 7.87 17.22
C GLU A 51 -1.50 6.34 17.17
N ALA A 52 -2.56 5.90 16.49
CA ALA A 52 -2.93 4.49 16.34
C ALA A 52 -3.39 4.15 14.91
N GLY A 53 -2.59 4.54 13.93
CA GLY A 53 -2.89 4.35 12.51
C GLY A 53 -2.24 5.43 11.65
N TRP A 54 -2.88 5.79 10.53
CA TRP A 54 -2.35 6.78 9.60
C TRP A 54 -3.46 7.46 8.79
N GLN A 55 -3.14 8.63 8.23
CA GLN A 55 -4.04 9.41 7.41
C GLN A 55 -3.55 9.49 5.97
N TRP A 56 -4.41 9.17 5.00
CA TRP A 56 -4.16 9.42 3.61
C TRP A 56 -4.67 10.81 3.19
N ARG A 57 -4.00 11.35 2.16
CA ARG A 57 -4.40 12.54 1.42
C ARG A 57 -4.08 12.31 -0.05
N ILE A 58 -5.11 12.33 -0.89
CA ILE A 58 -5.04 12.04 -2.32
C ILE A 58 -5.62 13.23 -3.10
N PRO A 59 -4.78 14.08 -3.71
CA PRO A 59 -5.25 15.23 -4.48
C PRO A 59 -5.89 14.77 -5.80
N LEU A 60 -7.09 15.25 -6.09
CA LEU A 60 -7.72 15.20 -7.41
C LEU A 60 -7.81 16.63 -7.98
N GLN A 61 -8.25 16.76 -9.23
CA GLN A 61 -8.27 18.06 -9.91
C GLN A 61 -9.15 19.10 -9.18
N HIS A 62 -10.29 18.69 -8.61
CA HIS A 62 -11.30 19.61 -8.04
C HIS A 62 -11.62 19.36 -6.55
N ARG A 63 -11.05 18.33 -5.95
CA ARG A 63 -11.18 18.01 -4.51
C ARG A 63 -9.99 17.20 -4.02
N THR A 64 -9.82 17.10 -2.72
CA THR A 64 -8.86 16.16 -2.10
C THR A 64 -9.61 15.08 -1.35
N GLY A 65 -9.25 13.81 -1.60
CA GLY A 65 -9.76 12.67 -0.83
C GLY A 65 -8.90 12.45 0.39
N ASN A 66 -9.52 12.38 1.57
CA ASN A 66 -8.83 12.16 2.83
C ASN A 66 -9.46 11.00 3.59
N GLY A 67 -8.66 10.41 4.46
CA GLY A 67 -9.19 9.50 5.45
C GLY A 67 -8.15 9.05 6.44
N HIS A 68 -8.62 8.56 7.58
CA HIS A 68 -7.80 8.06 8.67
C HIS A 68 -8.09 6.57 8.83
N VAL A 69 -7.11 5.73 8.54
CA VAL A 69 -7.10 4.29 8.86
C VAL A 69 -6.60 4.13 10.28
N PHE A 70 -7.30 3.35 11.11
CA PHE A 70 -6.97 3.19 12.52
C PHE A 70 -7.27 1.77 13.04
N CYS A 71 -6.66 1.45 14.18
CA CYS A 71 -6.92 0.22 14.92
C CYS A 71 -7.90 0.51 16.06
N SER A 72 -9.08 -0.09 16.00
CA SER A 72 -10.16 0.16 16.97
C SER A 72 -9.85 -0.29 18.40
N ASP A 73 -8.86 -1.16 18.59
CA ASP A 73 -8.37 -1.57 19.91
C ASP A 73 -7.62 -0.44 20.67
N TYR A 74 -7.19 0.61 19.96
CA TYR A 74 -6.36 1.68 20.53
C TYR A 74 -7.03 3.06 20.53
N ILE A 75 -7.86 3.36 19.53
CA ILE A 75 -8.64 4.61 19.46
C ILE A 75 -10.04 4.33 18.92
N ASP A 76 -11.02 5.14 19.35
CA ASP A 76 -12.39 5.04 18.85
C ASP A 76 -12.62 5.88 17.56
N ALA A 77 -13.77 5.66 16.94
CA ALA A 77 -14.15 6.34 15.70
C ALA A 77 -14.35 7.86 15.87
N ALA A 78 -14.74 8.34 17.05
CA ALA A 78 -14.92 9.77 17.31
C ALA A 78 -13.54 10.46 17.38
N GLN A 79 -12.60 9.89 18.13
CA GLN A 79 -11.21 10.34 18.20
C GLN A 79 -10.55 10.34 16.81
N ALA A 80 -10.72 9.26 16.04
CA ALA A 80 -10.18 9.19 14.68
C ALA A 80 -10.81 10.25 13.73
N THR A 81 -12.11 10.51 13.88
CA THR A 81 -12.81 11.57 13.13
C THR A 81 -12.27 12.95 13.49
N ASP A 82 -12.11 13.25 14.78
CA ASP A 82 -11.57 14.54 15.24
C ASP A 82 -10.14 14.78 14.76
N VAL A 83 -9.30 13.75 14.73
CA VAL A 83 -7.95 13.82 14.14
C VAL A 83 -8.04 14.11 12.64
N LEU A 84 -8.86 13.37 11.89
CA LEU A 84 -9.01 13.56 10.45
C LEU A 84 -9.49 14.98 10.11
N MET A 85 -10.57 15.44 10.77
CA MET A 85 -11.22 16.73 10.48
C MET A 85 -10.29 17.92 10.77
N ARG A 86 -9.47 17.84 11.83
CA ARG A 86 -8.47 18.88 12.15
C ARG A 86 -7.31 18.95 11.15
N ASN A 87 -7.14 17.94 10.30
CA ASN A 87 -6.00 17.80 9.38
C ASN A 87 -6.45 17.80 7.90
N LEU A 88 -7.63 18.34 7.58
CA LEU A 88 -8.04 18.59 6.20
C LEU A 88 -7.38 19.88 5.69
N ASP A 89 -7.03 19.90 4.40
CA ASP A 89 -6.48 21.13 3.81
C ASP A 89 -7.54 22.22 3.58
N GLY A 90 -8.81 21.82 3.46
CA GLY A 90 -9.90 22.70 3.10
C GLY A 90 -11.22 22.28 3.73
N ALA A 91 -12.27 23.03 3.44
CA ALA A 91 -13.61 22.74 3.96
C ALA A 91 -14.07 21.33 3.54
N PRO A 92 -14.67 20.55 4.45
CA PRO A 92 -15.24 19.26 4.10
C PRO A 92 -16.36 19.43 3.06
N LEU A 93 -16.44 18.51 2.11
CA LEU A 93 -17.45 18.52 1.04
C LEU A 93 -18.55 17.47 1.26
N ALA A 94 -18.46 16.68 2.32
CA ALA A 94 -19.45 15.71 2.75
C ALA A 94 -19.22 15.37 4.23
N ASP A 95 -20.18 14.67 4.84
CA ASP A 95 -20.02 14.12 6.18
C ASP A 95 -18.96 13.00 6.20
N PRO A 96 -18.18 12.87 7.29
CA PRO A 96 -17.24 11.77 7.46
C PRO A 96 -17.97 10.42 7.45
N ARG A 97 -17.44 9.47 6.68
CA ARG A 97 -18.02 8.12 6.58
C ARG A 97 -17.09 7.10 7.20
N GLN A 98 -17.61 6.36 8.17
CA GLN A 98 -16.92 5.21 8.74
C GLN A 98 -17.01 3.97 7.83
N LEU A 99 -15.91 3.24 7.78
CA LEU A 99 -15.72 1.96 7.12
C LEU A 99 -15.10 1.02 8.15
N THR A 100 -15.54 -0.24 8.15
CA THR A 100 -14.90 -1.32 8.90
C THR A 100 -14.51 -2.43 7.92
N PHE A 101 -13.41 -3.11 8.23
CA PHE A 101 -12.85 -4.16 7.40
C PHE A 101 -12.05 -5.16 8.24
N THR A 102 -11.77 -6.31 7.65
CA THR A 102 -10.83 -7.30 8.20
C THR A 102 -9.71 -7.45 7.20
N THR A 103 -8.47 -7.28 7.65
CA THR A 103 -7.30 -7.46 6.81
C THR A 103 -7.02 -8.94 6.63
N GLY A 104 -6.80 -9.38 5.39
CA GLY A 104 -6.56 -10.77 5.08
C GLY A 104 -6.96 -11.17 3.66
N ARG A 105 -7.06 -12.48 3.45
CA ARG A 105 -7.42 -13.05 2.14
C ARG A 105 -8.32 -14.28 2.27
N ARG A 106 -9.00 -14.62 1.19
CA ARG A 106 -9.65 -15.94 1.06
C ARG A 106 -8.58 -17.04 1.02
N LYS A 107 -8.91 -18.21 1.57
CA LYS A 107 -8.03 -19.39 1.50
C LYS A 107 -7.84 -19.88 0.07
N ARG A 108 -8.88 -19.76 -0.76
CA ARG A 108 -8.84 -19.92 -2.22
C ARG A 108 -9.46 -18.71 -2.91
N PHE A 109 -8.81 -18.24 -3.96
CA PHE A 109 -9.29 -17.16 -4.82
C PHE A 109 -10.17 -17.69 -5.94
N TRP A 110 -9.90 -18.90 -6.42
CA TRP A 110 -10.72 -19.64 -7.36
C TRP A 110 -11.18 -20.96 -6.72
N ASN A 111 -12.50 -21.13 -6.61
CA ASN A 111 -13.13 -22.35 -6.11
C ASN A 111 -14.22 -22.83 -7.07
N ARG A 112 -14.04 -24.02 -7.67
CA ARG A 112 -14.91 -24.59 -8.71
C ARG A 112 -15.06 -23.64 -9.90
N ASN A 113 -16.27 -23.16 -10.16
CA ASN A 113 -16.59 -22.23 -11.25
C ASN A 113 -16.70 -20.77 -10.77
N VAL A 114 -16.16 -20.45 -9.60
CA VAL A 114 -16.23 -19.10 -9.00
C VAL A 114 -14.82 -18.56 -8.76
N VAL A 115 -14.55 -17.38 -9.30
CA VAL A 115 -13.34 -16.59 -9.05
C VAL A 115 -13.73 -15.36 -8.22
N ALA A 116 -13.10 -15.19 -7.08
CA ALA A 116 -13.25 -14.01 -6.23
C ALA A 116 -12.20 -12.96 -6.64
N MET A 117 -12.63 -11.70 -6.81
CA MET A 117 -11.77 -10.57 -7.13
C MET A 117 -12.15 -9.34 -6.30
N GLY A 118 -11.20 -8.43 -6.10
CA GLY A 118 -11.39 -7.23 -5.28
C GLY A 118 -11.73 -7.58 -3.82
N LEU A 119 -12.71 -6.88 -3.25
CA LEU A 119 -13.09 -7.10 -1.84
C LEU A 119 -13.66 -8.51 -1.57
N ALA A 120 -14.09 -9.25 -2.61
CA ALA A 120 -14.53 -10.64 -2.43
C ALA A 120 -13.37 -11.61 -2.15
N SER A 121 -12.18 -11.31 -2.69
CA SER A 121 -10.97 -12.13 -2.57
C SER A 121 -10.16 -11.85 -1.30
N GLY A 122 -10.25 -10.65 -0.74
CA GLY A 122 -9.42 -10.22 0.37
C GLY A 122 -9.36 -8.70 0.45
N PHE A 123 -8.78 -8.20 1.54
CA PHE A 123 -8.57 -6.78 1.71
C PHE A 123 -7.28 -6.54 2.50
N MET A 124 -6.51 -5.55 2.05
CA MET A 124 -5.41 -4.96 2.79
C MET A 124 -5.57 -3.45 2.69
N GLU A 125 -5.17 -2.76 3.75
CA GLU A 125 -5.24 -1.30 3.83
C GLU A 125 -4.51 -0.60 2.65
N PRO A 126 -4.96 0.59 2.23
CA PRO A 126 -4.50 1.22 0.99
C PRO A 126 -3.18 1.99 1.15
N LEU A 127 -2.28 1.57 2.04
CA LEU A 127 -1.04 2.30 2.34
C LEU A 127 -0.12 2.41 1.12
N GLU A 128 -0.07 1.36 0.30
CA GLU A 128 0.72 1.29 -0.95
C GLU A 128 -0.16 1.20 -2.21
N SER A 129 -1.40 1.71 -2.14
CA SER A 129 -2.31 1.84 -3.30
C SER A 129 -2.57 0.55 -4.11
N THR A 130 -2.56 -0.61 -3.47
CA THR A 130 -2.54 -1.93 -4.14
C THR A 130 -3.92 -2.48 -4.54
N SER A 131 -5.02 -1.93 -4.05
CA SER A 131 -6.35 -2.57 -4.22
C SER A 131 -6.80 -2.69 -5.69
N ILE A 132 -6.58 -1.65 -6.51
CA ILE A 132 -6.94 -1.69 -7.94
C ILE A 132 -5.96 -2.59 -8.71
N HIS A 133 -4.66 -2.54 -8.36
CA HIS A 133 -3.64 -3.43 -8.93
C HIS A 133 -4.04 -4.91 -8.74
N LEU A 134 -4.44 -5.29 -7.54
CA LEU A 134 -4.84 -6.67 -7.25
C LEU A 134 -6.03 -7.15 -8.10
N VAL A 135 -6.98 -6.26 -8.41
CA VAL A 135 -8.09 -6.60 -9.34
C VAL A 135 -7.55 -6.83 -10.75
N GLN A 136 -6.67 -5.94 -11.23
CA GLN A 136 -6.08 -6.06 -12.56
C GLN A 136 -5.23 -7.33 -12.70
N SER A 137 -4.35 -7.58 -11.73
CA SER A 137 -3.48 -8.76 -11.69
C SER A 137 -4.29 -10.06 -11.65
N ALA A 138 -5.33 -10.12 -10.82
CA ALA A 138 -6.25 -11.27 -10.77
C ALA A 138 -6.97 -11.51 -12.10
N LEU A 139 -7.37 -10.43 -12.81
CA LEU A 139 -8.00 -10.54 -14.12
C LEU A 139 -7.01 -11.00 -15.20
N SER A 140 -5.81 -10.43 -15.25
CA SER A 140 -4.76 -10.85 -16.19
C SER A 140 -4.40 -12.33 -16.00
N ARG A 141 -4.28 -12.77 -14.75
CA ARG A 141 -4.02 -14.18 -14.41
C ARG A 141 -5.18 -15.09 -14.81
N LEU A 142 -6.42 -14.64 -14.65
CA LEU A 142 -7.60 -15.39 -15.11
C LEU A 142 -7.63 -15.53 -16.62
N ILE A 143 -7.25 -14.50 -17.36
CA ILE A 143 -7.16 -14.55 -18.83
C ILE A 143 -6.06 -15.52 -19.27
N ALA A 144 -4.90 -15.51 -18.60
CA ALA A 144 -3.80 -16.42 -18.91
C ALA A 144 -4.15 -17.90 -18.61
N LEU A 145 -5.00 -18.15 -17.63
CA LEU A 145 -5.47 -19.46 -17.19
C LEU A 145 -6.97 -19.66 -17.47
N PHE A 146 -7.47 -19.09 -18.57
CA PHE A 146 -8.91 -19.05 -18.82
C PHE A 146 -9.46 -20.46 -19.03
N PRO A 147 -10.47 -20.88 -18.25
CA PRO A 147 -10.88 -22.28 -18.22
C PRO A 147 -11.75 -22.63 -19.43
N ASN A 148 -11.74 -23.90 -19.79
CA ASN A 148 -12.84 -24.50 -20.55
C ASN A 148 -13.95 -24.99 -19.58
N ALA A 149 -14.99 -25.64 -20.11
CA ALA A 149 -16.12 -26.13 -19.29
C ALA A 149 -15.74 -27.23 -18.28
N ASP A 150 -14.56 -27.83 -18.40
CA ASP A 150 -14.10 -28.90 -17.50
C ASP A 150 -13.50 -28.36 -16.20
N PHE A 151 -13.18 -27.06 -16.13
CA PHE A 151 -12.59 -26.41 -14.95
C PHE A 151 -11.41 -27.19 -14.38
N ASN A 152 -10.37 -27.37 -15.19
CA ASN A 152 -9.17 -28.13 -14.85
C ASN A 152 -8.58 -27.71 -13.49
N THR A 153 -8.51 -28.65 -12.55
CA THR A 153 -8.02 -28.37 -11.20
C THR A 153 -6.56 -27.91 -11.17
N VAL A 154 -5.75 -28.32 -12.15
CA VAL A 154 -4.34 -27.90 -12.24
C VAL A 154 -4.22 -26.40 -12.47
N GLU A 155 -5.02 -25.84 -13.37
CA GLU A 155 -5.05 -24.40 -13.67
C GLU A 155 -5.62 -23.60 -12.49
N ILE A 156 -6.66 -24.14 -11.84
CA ILE A 156 -7.25 -23.55 -10.64
C ILE A 156 -6.22 -23.48 -9.50
N ASP A 157 -5.46 -24.56 -9.30
CA ASP A 157 -4.47 -24.62 -8.23
C ASP A 157 -3.29 -23.69 -8.52
N GLU A 158 -2.86 -23.57 -9.77
CA GLU A 158 -1.83 -22.61 -10.18
C GLU A 158 -2.30 -21.15 -10.02
N TYR A 159 -3.54 -20.83 -10.41
CA TYR A 159 -4.13 -19.51 -10.17
C TYR A 159 -4.12 -19.16 -8.68
N ASN A 160 -4.56 -20.10 -7.84
CA ASN A 160 -4.61 -19.92 -6.39
C ASN A 160 -3.20 -19.74 -5.80
N ARG A 161 -2.21 -20.52 -6.27
CA ARG A 161 -0.81 -20.44 -5.81
C ARG A 161 -0.22 -19.07 -6.13
N GLN A 162 -0.31 -18.61 -7.38
CA GLN A 162 0.24 -17.30 -7.77
C GLN A 162 -0.44 -16.15 -7.03
N THR A 163 -1.78 -16.19 -6.92
CA THR A 163 -2.53 -15.12 -6.23
C THR A 163 -2.22 -15.09 -4.73
N ALA A 164 -2.07 -16.26 -4.09
CA ALA A 164 -1.68 -16.32 -2.68
C ALA A 164 -0.29 -15.72 -2.43
N LEU A 165 0.68 -16.06 -3.27
CA LEU A 165 2.04 -15.51 -3.19
C LEU A 165 2.06 -13.99 -3.38
N GLU A 166 1.30 -13.46 -4.34
CA GLU A 166 1.17 -12.00 -4.55
C GLU A 166 0.59 -11.29 -3.32
N TYR A 167 -0.47 -11.84 -2.72
CA TYR A 167 -1.07 -11.29 -1.49
C TYR A 167 -0.10 -11.33 -0.30
N GLU A 168 0.62 -12.44 -0.11
CA GLU A 168 1.59 -12.59 0.98
C GLU A 168 2.79 -11.65 0.80
N TYR A 169 3.24 -11.47 -0.44
CA TYR A 169 4.30 -10.53 -0.77
C TYR A 169 3.91 -9.07 -0.45
N ILE A 170 2.70 -8.67 -0.84
CA ILE A 170 2.17 -7.33 -0.54
C ILE A 170 1.97 -7.16 0.97
N ARG A 171 1.43 -8.16 1.65
CA ARG A 171 1.30 -8.16 3.11
C ARG A 171 2.64 -7.89 3.77
N ASP A 172 3.69 -8.62 3.41
CA ASP A 172 5.02 -8.46 4.00
C ASP A 172 5.57 -7.03 3.80
N PHE A 173 5.34 -6.45 2.62
CA PHE A 173 5.71 -5.06 2.37
C PHE A 173 4.93 -4.09 3.27
N LEU A 174 3.62 -4.28 3.43
CA LEU A 174 2.80 -3.45 4.32
C LEU A 174 3.20 -3.60 5.80
N VAL A 175 3.51 -4.82 6.23
CA VAL A 175 3.95 -5.11 7.60
C VAL A 175 5.28 -4.40 7.91
N LEU A 176 6.17 -4.25 6.92
CA LEU A 176 7.42 -3.50 7.08
C LEU A 176 7.14 -2.08 7.59
N HIS A 177 6.14 -1.38 7.02
CA HIS A 177 5.82 0.00 7.42
C HIS A 177 5.47 0.15 8.89
N TYR A 178 4.90 -0.89 9.50
CA TYR A 178 4.57 -0.90 10.93
C TYR A 178 5.74 -1.41 11.79
N LYS A 179 6.44 -2.44 11.34
CA LYS A 179 7.51 -3.10 12.08
C LYS A 179 8.79 -2.25 12.16
N ALA A 180 9.23 -1.70 11.03
CA ALA A 180 10.43 -0.88 10.95
C ALA A 180 10.09 0.55 11.40
N THR A 181 9.88 0.75 12.69
CA THR A 181 9.56 2.05 13.24
C THR A 181 10.51 2.41 14.39
N THR A 182 10.87 3.70 14.45
CA THR A 182 11.56 4.29 15.60
C THR A 182 10.59 4.83 16.65
N ARG A 183 9.28 4.86 16.34
CA ARG A 183 8.24 5.35 17.23
C ARG A 183 7.98 4.39 18.39
N GLU A 184 7.94 4.95 19.58
CA GLU A 184 7.52 4.28 20.81
C GLU A 184 6.59 5.18 21.64
N ASP A 185 6.15 6.31 21.06
CA ASP A 185 5.41 7.36 21.73
C ASP A 185 3.98 6.94 22.12
N THR A 186 3.45 5.87 21.51
CA THR A 186 2.09 5.37 21.77
C THR A 186 2.09 3.87 22.06
N PRO A 187 1.10 3.34 22.80
CA PRO A 187 0.95 1.89 22.97
C PRO A 187 0.89 1.14 21.64
N PHE A 188 0.21 1.72 20.64
CA PHE A 188 0.10 1.15 19.30
C PHE A 188 1.46 0.98 18.63
N TRP A 189 2.29 2.03 18.57
CA TRP A 189 3.59 1.94 17.89
C TRP A 189 4.57 1.02 18.63
N ARG A 190 4.51 0.97 19.97
CA ARG A 190 5.28 -0.01 20.75
C ARG A 190 4.86 -1.44 20.41
N ALA A 191 3.56 -1.71 20.27
CA ALA A 191 3.06 -3.02 19.88
C ALA A 191 3.51 -3.39 18.45
N CYS A 192 3.38 -2.49 17.47
CA CYS A 192 3.83 -2.71 16.10
C CYS A 192 5.34 -3.03 16.01
N LYS A 193 6.16 -2.31 16.79
CA LYS A 193 7.61 -2.54 16.86
C LYS A 193 7.93 -3.91 17.46
N ALA A 194 7.21 -4.33 18.50
CA ALA A 194 7.41 -5.60 19.19
C ALA A 194 6.79 -6.82 18.48
N MET A 195 5.87 -6.60 17.54
CA MET A 195 5.10 -7.63 16.85
C MET A 195 5.99 -8.66 16.14
N GLU A 196 5.64 -9.94 16.27
CA GLU A 196 6.23 -11.02 15.47
C GLU A 196 5.86 -10.87 14.00
N ILE A 197 6.79 -11.15 13.11
CA ILE A 197 6.62 -10.98 11.66
C ILE A 197 6.85 -12.29 10.92
N PRO A 198 6.33 -12.44 9.68
CA PRO A 198 6.64 -13.59 8.85
C PRO A 198 8.15 -13.78 8.64
N ASP A 199 8.62 -15.03 8.64
CA ASP A 199 10.04 -15.36 8.44
C ASP A 199 10.59 -14.82 7.12
N THR A 200 9.74 -14.76 6.08
CA THR A 200 10.05 -14.18 4.77
C THR A 200 10.43 -12.69 4.87
N LEU A 201 9.65 -11.91 5.63
CA LEU A 201 9.95 -10.50 5.87
C LEU A 201 11.17 -10.34 6.77
N LYS A 202 11.27 -11.13 7.85
CA LYS A 202 12.40 -11.11 8.78
C LYS A 202 13.73 -11.32 8.06
N ALA A 203 13.82 -12.39 7.27
CA ALA A 203 15.02 -12.72 6.51
C ALA A 203 15.42 -11.58 5.53
N ARG A 204 14.43 -10.92 4.91
CA ARG A 204 14.69 -9.79 4.01
C ARG A 204 15.23 -8.56 4.76
N ILE A 205 14.63 -8.20 5.89
CA ILE A 205 15.10 -7.10 6.74
C ILE A 205 16.53 -7.38 7.23
N GLU A 206 16.79 -8.60 7.71
CA GLU A 206 18.11 -9.00 8.22
C GLU A 206 19.18 -8.96 7.12
N LEU A 207 18.88 -9.50 5.94
CA LEU A 207 19.80 -9.48 4.79
C LEU A 207 20.19 -8.04 4.39
N PHE A 208 19.21 -7.15 4.36
CA PHE A 208 19.43 -5.75 4.05
C PHE A 208 20.21 -5.04 5.16
N ALA A 209 19.79 -5.18 6.41
CA ALA A 209 20.45 -4.58 7.55
C ALA A 209 21.91 -5.04 7.69
N GLN A 210 22.24 -6.26 7.30
CA GLN A 210 23.63 -6.74 7.35
C GLN A 210 24.47 -6.30 6.15
N SER A 211 23.91 -6.32 4.93
CA SER A 211 24.73 -6.23 3.71
C SER A 211 24.22 -5.32 2.61
N GLY A 212 23.11 -4.60 2.84
CA GLY A 212 22.49 -3.71 1.87
C GLY A 212 21.87 -4.42 0.67
N ARG A 213 21.71 -5.75 0.73
CA ARG A 213 21.21 -6.55 -0.39
C ARG A 213 19.71 -6.70 -0.34
N ILE A 214 19.07 -6.51 -1.50
CA ILE A 214 17.69 -6.84 -1.77
C ILE A 214 17.65 -7.65 -3.07
N PHE A 215 16.78 -8.66 -3.10
CA PHE A 215 16.47 -9.42 -4.30
C PHE A 215 14.95 -9.47 -4.47
N SER A 216 14.50 -9.23 -5.69
CA SER A 216 13.11 -9.38 -6.10
C SER A 216 13.00 -10.43 -7.19
N LYS A 217 11.85 -11.09 -7.27
CA LYS A 217 11.49 -11.98 -8.38
C LYS A 217 10.89 -11.17 -9.52
N GLU A 218 10.79 -11.80 -10.69
CA GLU A 218 10.21 -11.19 -11.89
C GLU A 218 8.77 -10.72 -11.67
N ASP A 219 7.96 -11.51 -10.95
CA ASP A 219 6.55 -11.22 -10.69
C ASP A 219 6.28 -10.37 -9.43
N ASP A 220 7.31 -9.99 -8.69
CA ASP A 220 7.14 -9.19 -7.47
C ASP A 220 6.63 -7.77 -7.81
N LEU A 221 5.57 -7.30 -7.15
CA LEU A 221 5.01 -5.96 -7.36
C LEU A 221 6.01 -4.85 -7.00
N PHE A 222 6.54 -4.93 -5.78
CA PHE A 222 7.56 -4.03 -5.27
C PHE A 222 8.95 -4.55 -5.63
N LYS A 223 9.71 -3.76 -6.39
CA LYS A 223 11.08 -4.10 -6.82
C LYS A 223 12.12 -3.63 -5.81
N GLU A 224 13.41 -3.84 -6.12
CA GLU A 224 14.54 -3.52 -5.25
C GLU A 224 14.49 -2.08 -4.76
N ALA A 225 14.20 -1.14 -5.66
CA ALA A 225 14.14 0.29 -5.33
C ALA A 225 13.09 0.61 -4.26
N SER A 226 11.90 -0.03 -4.32
CA SER A 226 10.84 0.17 -3.33
C SER A 226 11.27 -0.28 -1.94
N TRP A 227 11.86 -1.48 -1.84
CA TRP A 227 12.37 -2.00 -0.57
C TRP A 227 13.49 -1.13 0.01
N VAL A 228 14.47 -0.74 -0.82
CA VAL A 228 15.58 0.10 -0.38
C VAL A 228 15.06 1.45 0.14
N GLN A 229 14.13 2.08 -0.59
CA GLN A 229 13.54 3.37 -0.18
C GLN A 229 12.78 3.28 1.14
N VAL A 230 11.95 2.26 1.32
CA VAL A 230 11.18 2.10 2.58
C VAL A 230 12.10 1.73 3.74
N LEU A 231 13.02 0.76 3.56
CA LEU A 231 13.94 0.34 4.62
C LEU A 231 14.81 1.50 5.11
N ILE A 232 15.48 2.21 4.19
CA ILE A 232 16.31 3.37 4.56
C ILE A 232 15.45 4.50 5.12
N GLY A 233 14.31 4.81 4.48
CA GLY A 233 13.39 5.86 4.93
C GLY A 233 12.81 5.60 6.32
N GLN A 234 12.78 4.34 6.74
CA GLN A 234 12.35 3.91 8.07
C GLN A 234 13.50 3.65 9.05
N GLY A 235 14.73 4.00 8.67
CA GLY A 235 15.90 3.95 9.55
C GLY A 235 16.58 2.59 9.64
N VAL A 236 16.19 1.61 8.81
CA VAL A 236 16.96 0.38 8.62
C VAL A 236 18.12 0.69 7.69
N LEU A 237 19.31 0.90 8.25
CA LEU A 237 20.53 1.17 7.49
C LEU A 237 21.39 -0.09 7.39
N PRO A 238 22.02 -0.35 6.23
CA PRO A 238 22.92 -1.48 6.08
C PRO A 238 24.21 -1.27 6.87
N GLY A 239 24.66 -2.30 7.59
CA GLY A 239 25.92 -2.31 8.34
C GLY A 239 27.16 -2.49 7.47
N ALA A 240 26.99 -2.93 6.21
CA ALA A 240 28.05 -3.05 5.24
C ALA A 240 27.55 -2.78 3.83
N ALA A 241 28.44 -2.22 2.99
CA ALA A 241 28.23 -2.09 1.55
C ALA A 241 28.78 -3.32 0.81
N HIS A 242 28.45 -3.43 -0.48
CA HIS A 242 29.02 -4.47 -1.34
C HIS A 242 30.55 -4.28 -1.47
N PRO A 243 31.41 -5.31 -1.33
CA PRO A 243 32.88 -5.13 -1.34
C PRO A 243 33.44 -4.43 -2.58
N LEU A 244 32.77 -4.56 -3.73
CA LEU A 244 33.14 -3.86 -4.96
C LEU A 244 33.07 -2.33 -4.84
N THR A 245 32.39 -1.76 -3.84
CA THR A 245 32.46 -0.30 -3.62
C THR A 245 33.86 0.16 -3.24
N GLY A 246 34.71 -0.72 -2.69
CA GLY A 246 36.09 -0.39 -2.32
C GLY A 246 37.04 -0.18 -3.50
N VAL A 247 36.62 -0.46 -4.74
CA VAL A 247 37.42 -0.16 -5.95
C VAL A 247 37.18 1.26 -6.47
N VAL A 248 36.18 1.97 -5.93
CA VAL A 248 35.81 3.33 -6.29
C VAL A 248 36.46 4.28 -5.30
N THR A 249 37.20 5.28 -5.77
CA THR A 249 37.79 6.30 -4.89
C THR A 249 36.72 7.30 -4.44
N ASP A 250 36.96 7.98 -3.31
CA ASP A 250 36.05 9.02 -2.81
C ASP A 250 35.80 10.11 -3.86
N GLN A 251 36.84 10.52 -4.59
CA GLN A 251 36.72 11.49 -5.69
C GLN A 251 35.79 10.99 -6.80
N GLN A 252 35.95 9.73 -7.24
CA GLN A 252 35.08 9.15 -8.27
C GLN A 252 33.63 9.07 -7.80
N LEU A 253 33.41 8.75 -6.53
CA LEU A 253 32.08 8.69 -5.93
C LEU A 253 31.44 10.09 -5.86
N ASP A 254 32.19 11.10 -5.42
CA ASP A 254 31.71 12.49 -5.36
C ASP A 254 31.34 13.02 -6.75
N GLU A 255 32.20 12.77 -7.75
CA GLU A 255 31.93 13.14 -9.14
C GLU A 255 30.68 12.44 -9.69
N TYR A 256 30.53 11.13 -9.41
CA TYR A 256 29.36 10.35 -9.81
C TYR A 256 28.07 10.91 -9.19
N MET A 257 28.07 11.16 -7.88
CA MET A 257 26.91 11.70 -7.17
C MET A 257 26.58 13.14 -7.58
N ALA A 258 27.59 13.96 -7.86
CA ALA A 258 27.40 15.30 -8.40
C ALA A 258 26.75 15.26 -9.80
N ASN A 259 27.18 14.35 -10.67
CA ASN A 259 26.60 14.16 -11.98
C ASN A 259 25.13 13.72 -11.90
N ILE A 260 24.80 12.74 -11.05
CA ILE A 260 23.41 12.34 -10.80
C ILE A 260 22.57 13.55 -10.36
N ARG A 261 23.06 14.34 -9.41
CA ARG A 261 22.36 15.54 -8.91
C ARG A 261 22.11 16.55 -10.03
N GLN A 262 23.10 16.78 -10.90
CA GLN A 262 22.98 17.69 -12.03
C GLN A 262 21.98 17.18 -13.08
N ILE A 263 21.98 15.88 -13.38
CA ILE A 263 21.02 15.27 -14.32
C ILE A 263 19.60 15.41 -13.75
N MET A 264 19.39 15.06 -12.48
CA MET A 264 18.09 15.19 -11.83
C MET A 264 17.63 16.65 -11.76
N GLY A 265 18.52 17.58 -11.41
CA GLY A 265 18.21 19.02 -11.35
C GLY A 265 17.73 19.55 -12.69
N ARG A 266 18.47 19.27 -13.78
CA ARG A 266 18.08 19.67 -15.13
C ARG A 266 16.75 19.05 -15.58
N ALA A 267 16.51 17.79 -15.22
CA ALA A 267 15.24 17.13 -15.53
C ALA A 267 14.07 17.80 -14.81
N VAL A 268 14.21 18.11 -13.51
CA VAL A 268 13.17 18.77 -12.72
C VAL A 268 12.91 20.20 -13.19
N GLU A 269 13.95 20.97 -13.50
CA GLU A 269 13.83 22.34 -14.02
C GLU A 269 13.06 22.43 -15.34
N ALA A 270 13.13 21.37 -16.16
CA ALA A 270 12.43 21.32 -17.44
C ALA A 270 10.95 20.90 -17.33
N LEU A 271 10.51 20.40 -16.17
CA LEU A 271 9.13 19.96 -15.97
C LEU A 271 8.22 21.14 -15.64
N PRO A 272 7.02 21.22 -16.22
CA PRO A 272 6.02 22.20 -15.79
C PRO A 272 5.49 21.87 -14.40
N ASP A 273 4.91 22.87 -13.73
CA ASP A 273 4.12 22.63 -12.53
C ASP A 273 2.97 21.66 -12.81
N HIS A 274 2.63 20.85 -11.81
CA HIS A 274 1.63 19.79 -11.97
C HIS A 274 0.26 20.33 -12.43
N ALA A 275 -0.17 21.48 -11.88
CA ALA A 275 -1.43 22.12 -12.26
C ALA A 275 -1.41 22.58 -13.74
N ASP A 276 -0.29 23.12 -14.21
CA ASP A 276 -0.13 23.56 -15.60
C ASP A 276 -0.17 22.39 -16.58
N PHE A 277 0.46 21.27 -16.22
CA PHE A 277 0.40 20.05 -17.02
C PHE A 277 -1.05 19.54 -17.15
N ILE A 278 -1.78 19.43 -16.03
CA ILE A 278 -3.18 19.00 -16.03
C ILE A 278 -4.04 19.92 -16.90
N ALA A 279 -3.90 21.24 -16.74
CA ALA A 279 -4.68 22.21 -17.48
C ALA A 279 -4.51 22.07 -19.00
N ARG A 280 -3.31 21.71 -19.45
CA ARG A 280 -2.98 21.54 -20.88
C ARG A 280 -3.36 20.18 -21.45
N GLN A 281 -3.25 19.10 -20.67
CA GLN A 281 -3.29 17.74 -21.20
C GLN A 281 -4.57 16.96 -20.85
N CYS A 282 -5.15 17.19 -19.67
CA CYS A 282 -6.17 16.29 -19.14
C CYS A 282 -7.16 16.97 -18.18
N ALA A 283 -7.46 18.25 -18.40
CA ALA A 283 -8.41 19.00 -17.59
C ALA A 283 -9.79 18.30 -17.59
N ALA A 284 -10.22 17.86 -16.41
CA ALA A 284 -11.54 17.27 -16.19
C ALA A 284 -12.58 18.38 -16.04
N ALA A 285 -13.76 18.20 -16.64
CA ALA A 285 -14.86 19.12 -16.44
C ALA A 285 -15.19 19.26 -14.95
N SER A 286 -15.34 20.49 -14.47
CA SER A 286 -15.82 20.74 -13.11
C SER A 286 -17.26 20.23 -13.01
N ARG A 287 -17.51 19.31 -12.06
CA ARG A 287 -18.89 18.93 -11.72
C ARG A 287 -19.42 20.01 -10.77
N PRO A 288 -20.57 20.65 -11.07
CA PRO A 288 -21.23 21.49 -10.07
C PRO A 288 -21.50 20.67 -8.81
N ALA A 289 -21.35 21.29 -7.65
CA ALA A 289 -21.69 20.66 -6.37
C ALA A 289 -23.17 20.24 -6.41
N ALA A 290 -23.43 18.96 -6.13
CA ALA A 290 -24.78 18.42 -5.99
C ALA A 290 -25.35 18.80 -4.62
#